data_AF-A0A8H5V953-F1
#
_entry.id   AF-A0A8H5V953-F1
#
_cell.length_a   1.000
_cell.length_b   1.000
_cell.length_c   1.000
_cell.angle_alpha   90.00
_cell.angle_beta   90.00
_cell.angle_gamma   90.00
#
_symmetry.space_group_name_H-M   'P 1'
#
loop_
_entity.id
_entity.type
_entity.pdbx_description
1 polymer ?
#
loop_
_entity_poly.entity_id
_entity_poly.type
_entity_poly.pdbx_seq_one_letter_code
_entity_poly.pdbx_strand_id
1 'polypeptide(L)'
;MPLPILDHFAILVSYQTLQTVTQSLKASLLVIDGGAHADGLTVNKLIHLADGTYLEFIAFVEGVDPEKRRAHRWGNLEEGKIADWAHTLPSEADYAQLQKRVADAGNGVTYGDLTSLQRHRPDGVLMKCLVSVALNAEGGRIFPGTVPFWCVDETERHLRSPFKADNGDGLHEYTKHPSHAKGVSKVTVLLPEKDIATYKPVYDAIHNQNATSGSDGYSWPYDLPAGPNSGSNQVVLSKLEGGNGKAEVKLTLLGTKESPKFIELLPGLVVDFEHTD
;
A
#
# COMPACT_ATOMS: atom_id res chain seq x y z
N MET A 1 5.16 21.80 1.82
CA MET A 1 4.09 20.82 1.51
C MET A 1 4.30 19.60 2.37
N PRO A 2 3.22 18.92 2.80
CA PRO A 2 3.35 17.71 3.60
C PRO A 2 4.10 16.62 2.85
N LEU A 3 4.75 15.72 3.59
CA LEU A 3 5.26 14.49 2.99
C LEU A 3 4.07 13.63 2.54
N PRO A 4 4.26 12.75 1.53
CA PRO A 4 3.33 11.68 1.27
C PRO A 4 3.09 10.86 2.54
N ILE A 5 1.83 10.53 2.84
CA ILE A 5 1.47 9.69 3.98
C ILE A 5 1.36 8.26 3.48
N LEU A 6 2.04 7.29 4.09
CA LEU A 6 1.88 5.87 3.72
C LEU A 6 0.47 5.41 4.05
N ASP A 7 -0.18 4.72 3.10
CA ASP A 7 -1.59 4.38 3.23
C ASP A 7 -1.82 2.87 3.42
N HIS A 8 -1.57 2.06 2.39
CA HIS A 8 -1.72 0.60 2.48
C HIS A 8 -0.96 -0.15 1.38
N PHE A 9 -0.94 -1.47 1.51
CA PHE A 9 -0.44 -2.40 0.50
C PHE A 9 -1.57 -3.30 0.02
N ALA A 10 -1.71 -3.44 -1.30
CA ALA A 10 -2.67 -4.36 -1.92
C ALA A 10 -1.97 -5.68 -2.23
N ILE A 11 -2.37 -6.75 -1.54
CA ILE A 11 -1.90 -8.11 -1.72
C ILE A 11 -2.95 -8.88 -2.52
N LEU A 12 -2.68 -9.12 -3.79
CA LEU A 12 -3.63 -9.81 -4.66
C LEU A 12 -3.60 -11.31 -4.34
N VAL A 13 -4.76 -11.89 -4.08
CA VAL A 13 -4.90 -13.32 -3.78
C VAL A 13 -6.07 -13.93 -4.56
N SER A 14 -6.08 -15.26 -4.67
CA SER A 14 -7.25 -15.98 -5.17
C SER A 14 -8.44 -15.80 -4.22
N TYR A 15 -9.66 -15.93 -4.74
CA TYR A 15 -10.87 -15.92 -3.89
C TYR A 15 -10.80 -16.99 -2.80
N GLN A 16 -10.31 -18.19 -3.12
CA GLN A 16 -10.17 -19.31 -2.18
C GLN A 16 -9.16 -19.01 -1.06
N THR A 17 -8.03 -18.38 -1.41
CA THR A 17 -7.02 -17.93 -0.44
C THR A 17 -7.63 -16.90 0.50
N LEU A 18 -8.41 -15.94 -0.05
CA LEU A 18 -9.07 -14.93 0.77
C LEU A 18 -10.02 -15.57 1.81
N GLN A 19 -10.74 -16.64 1.47
CA GLN A 19 -11.62 -17.33 2.42
C GLN A 19 -10.88 -17.95 3.62
N THR A 20 -9.60 -18.31 3.45
CA THR A 20 -8.83 -19.07 4.45
C THR A 20 -7.79 -18.23 5.19
N VAL A 21 -7.42 -17.05 4.67
CA VAL A 21 -6.31 -16.23 5.19
C VAL A 21 -6.48 -15.84 6.66
N THR A 22 -7.71 -15.56 7.12
CA THR A 22 -7.99 -15.27 8.54
C THR A 22 -7.58 -16.43 9.43
N GLN A 23 -7.91 -17.66 9.03
CA GLN A 23 -7.60 -18.86 9.80
C GLN A 23 -6.10 -19.20 9.72
N SER A 24 -5.48 -18.99 8.57
CA SER A 24 -4.03 -19.23 8.36
C SER A 24 -3.16 -18.28 9.18
N LEU A 25 -3.54 -17.01 9.29
CA LEU A 25 -2.73 -15.99 9.96
C LEU A 25 -3.08 -15.77 11.43
N LYS A 26 -4.12 -16.40 11.98
CA LYS A 26 -4.62 -16.12 13.34
C LYS A 26 -3.57 -16.22 14.47
N ALA A 27 -2.51 -17.00 14.28
CA ALA A 27 -1.44 -17.16 15.26
C ALA A 27 -0.43 -16.00 15.25
N SER A 28 -0.45 -15.16 14.20
CA SER A 28 0.49 -14.07 13.98
C SER A 28 -0.22 -12.72 13.87
N LEU A 29 -1.29 -12.65 13.08
CA LEU A 29 -1.99 -11.41 12.76
C LEU A 29 -3.49 -11.57 12.87
N LEU A 30 -4.13 -10.58 13.51
CA LEU A 30 -5.57 -10.36 13.40
C LEU A 30 -5.93 -9.87 11.99
N VAL A 31 -6.81 -10.60 11.31
CA VAL A 31 -7.35 -10.27 9.98
C VAL A 31 -8.85 -10.01 10.11
N ILE A 32 -9.30 -8.85 9.63
CA ILE A 32 -10.67 -8.36 9.72
C ILE A 32 -11.34 -8.41 8.34
N ASP A 33 -12.65 -8.68 8.30
CA ASP A 33 -13.41 -8.59 7.06
C ASP A 33 -13.51 -7.14 6.61
N GLY A 34 -13.06 -6.88 5.38
CA GLY A 34 -13.16 -5.56 4.79
C GLY A 34 -14.54 -5.38 4.16
N GLY A 35 -14.76 -5.94 2.97
CA GLY A 35 -16.04 -5.90 2.26
C GLY A 35 -15.91 -5.95 0.75
N ALA A 36 -17.03 -5.84 0.03
CA ALA A 36 -17.07 -5.85 -1.44
C ALA A 36 -17.01 -4.42 -2.00
N HIS A 37 -16.14 -4.19 -2.97
CA HIS A 37 -16.07 -2.92 -3.69
C HIS A 37 -17.33 -2.69 -4.51
N ALA A 38 -17.75 -1.42 -4.62
CA ALA A 38 -19.02 -1.05 -5.23
C ALA A 38 -19.14 -1.39 -6.73
N ASP A 39 -18.02 -1.63 -7.41
CA ASP A 39 -17.98 -2.12 -8.79
C ASP A 39 -18.36 -3.61 -8.92
N GLY A 40 -18.46 -4.32 -7.80
CA GLY A 40 -18.79 -5.74 -7.72
C GLY A 40 -17.69 -6.67 -8.22
N LEU A 41 -16.48 -6.18 -8.48
CA LEU A 41 -15.39 -6.97 -9.06
C LEU A 41 -14.54 -7.66 -8.00
N THR A 42 -14.34 -7.00 -6.86
CA THR A 42 -13.38 -7.45 -5.85
C THR A 42 -13.94 -7.34 -4.43
N VAL A 43 -13.40 -8.18 -3.55
CA VAL A 43 -13.69 -8.23 -2.11
C VAL A 43 -12.37 -8.32 -1.35
N ASN A 44 -12.33 -7.78 -0.14
CA ASN A 44 -11.10 -7.72 0.65
C ASN A 44 -11.25 -8.16 2.12
N LYS A 45 -10.09 -8.46 2.71
CA LYS A 45 -9.83 -8.61 4.14
C LYS A 45 -8.63 -7.76 4.51
N LEU A 46 -8.62 -7.21 5.73
CA LEU A 46 -7.70 -6.16 6.14
C LEU A 46 -6.92 -6.56 7.39
N ILE A 47 -5.67 -6.13 7.47
CA ILE A 47 -4.87 -6.12 8.70
C ILE A 47 -4.59 -4.66 9.03
N HIS A 48 -5.23 -4.12 10.07
CA HIS A 48 -5.05 -2.74 10.50
C HIS A 48 -3.86 -2.62 11.44
N LEU A 49 -3.00 -1.62 11.27
CA LEU A 49 -1.82 -1.42 12.10
C LEU A 49 -1.97 -0.16 12.97
N ALA A 50 -1.23 -0.11 14.08
CA ALA A 50 -1.35 0.96 15.08
C ALA A 50 -0.86 2.32 14.58
N ASP A 51 -0.04 2.34 13.52
CA ASP A 51 0.38 3.55 12.82
C ASP A 51 -0.70 4.09 11.84
N GLY A 52 -1.82 3.39 11.70
CA GLY A 52 -2.94 3.75 10.84
C GLY A 52 -2.81 3.34 9.38
N THR A 53 -1.73 2.63 9.02
CA THR A 53 -1.63 1.89 7.76
C THR A 53 -2.38 0.57 7.84
N TYR A 54 -2.58 -0.10 6.70
CA TYR A 54 -3.12 -1.45 6.68
C TYR A 54 -2.57 -2.30 5.53
N LEU A 55 -2.69 -3.61 5.66
CA LEU A 55 -2.48 -4.56 4.56
C LEU A 55 -3.85 -5.03 4.06
N GLU A 56 -4.05 -4.99 2.75
CA GLU A 56 -5.28 -5.41 2.10
C GLU A 56 -5.05 -6.71 1.33
N PHE A 57 -5.60 -7.82 1.82
CA PHE A 57 -5.79 -8.98 0.97
C PHE A 57 -6.99 -8.71 0.09
N ILE A 58 -6.78 -8.61 -1.22
CA ILE A 58 -7.85 -8.39 -2.20
C ILE A 58 -7.93 -9.57 -3.15
N ALA A 59 -9.15 -10.01 -3.42
CA ALA A 59 -9.44 -11.01 -4.44
C ALA A 59 -10.52 -10.50 -5.39
N PHE A 60 -10.46 -10.96 -6.63
CA PHE A 60 -11.65 -10.91 -7.49
C PHE A 60 -12.73 -11.84 -6.92
N VAL A 61 -13.99 -11.44 -7.04
CA VAL A 61 -15.12 -12.26 -6.60
C VAL A 61 -15.17 -13.58 -7.38
N GLU A 62 -15.73 -14.61 -6.74
CA GLU A 62 -15.94 -15.90 -7.41
C GLU A 62 -16.81 -15.73 -8.65
N GLY A 63 -16.39 -16.33 -9.76
CA GLY A 63 -17.11 -16.24 -11.04
C GLY A 63 -17.09 -14.84 -11.67
N VAL A 64 -16.16 -13.95 -11.29
CA VAL A 64 -15.98 -12.65 -11.95
C VAL A 64 -15.91 -12.82 -13.47
N ASP A 65 -16.56 -11.91 -14.21
CA ASP A 65 -16.48 -11.89 -15.66
C ASP A 65 -15.01 -11.77 -16.12
N PRO A 66 -14.50 -12.70 -16.97
CA PRO A 66 -13.10 -12.70 -17.36
C PRO A 66 -12.64 -11.45 -18.11
N GLU A 67 -13.51 -10.81 -18.90
CA GLU A 67 -13.18 -9.55 -19.59
C GLU A 67 -13.09 -8.40 -18.59
N LYS A 68 -14.03 -8.31 -17.65
CA LYS A 68 -13.99 -7.30 -16.57
C LYS A 68 -12.76 -7.49 -15.69
N ARG A 69 -12.41 -8.74 -15.34
CA ARG A 69 -11.17 -9.04 -14.62
C ARG A 69 -9.97 -8.53 -15.42
N ARG A 70 -9.80 -8.93 -16.68
CA ARG A 70 -8.65 -8.50 -17.51
C ARG A 70 -8.53 -6.98 -17.68
N ALA A 71 -9.64 -6.25 -17.71
CA ALA A 71 -9.65 -4.80 -17.80
C ALA A 71 -9.27 -4.10 -16.47
N HIS A 72 -9.41 -4.79 -15.34
CA HIS A 72 -9.03 -4.27 -14.03
C HIS A 72 -7.51 -4.11 -13.91
N ARG A 73 -7.04 -3.08 -13.20
CA ARG A 73 -5.60 -2.75 -13.09
C ARG A 73 -4.75 -3.90 -12.53
N TRP A 74 -5.35 -4.74 -11.69
CA TRP A 74 -4.71 -5.91 -11.10
C TRP A 74 -5.10 -7.24 -11.76
N GLY A 75 -5.93 -7.20 -12.81
CA GLY A 75 -6.56 -8.36 -13.42
C GLY A 75 -5.63 -9.44 -13.96
N ASN A 76 -4.49 -8.99 -14.47
CA ASN A 76 -3.47 -9.81 -15.13
C ASN A 76 -2.19 -9.94 -14.30
N LEU A 77 -2.24 -9.55 -13.02
CA LEU A 77 -1.12 -9.70 -12.11
C LEU A 77 -1.09 -11.11 -11.51
N GLU A 78 0.09 -11.50 -11.07
CA GLU A 78 0.28 -12.74 -10.34
C GLU A 78 -0.36 -12.61 -8.94
N GLU A 79 -1.14 -13.62 -8.57
CA GLU A 79 -1.71 -13.75 -7.23
C GLU A 79 -0.64 -14.26 -6.25
N GLY A 80 -0.80 -13.98 -4.95
CA GLY A 80 0.14 -14.38 -3.89
C GLY A 80 1.24 -13.37 -3.60
N LYS A 81 1.18 -12.17 -4.18
CA LYS A 81 2.21 -11.12 -4.05
C LYS A 81 1.58 -9.77 -3.69
N ILE A 82 2.41 -8.84 -3.21
CA ILE A 82 2.05 -7.42 -3.15
C ILE A 82 1.91 -6.94 -4.60
N ALA A 83 0.69 -6.65 -5.01
CA ALA A 83 0.35 -6.20 -6.35
C ALA A 83 0.61 -4.69 -6.52
N ASP A 84 0.42 -3.92 -5.45
CA ASP A 84 0.52 -2.46 -5.48
C ASP A 84 0.65 -1.89 -4.07
N TRP A 85 0.97 -0.60 -3.96
CA TRP A 85 1.03 0.11 -2.68
C TRP A 85 0.63 1.57 -2.84
N ALA A 86 0.16 2.17 -1.76
CA ALA A 86 -0.50 3.47 -1.81
C ALA A 86 0.11 4.49 -0.86
N HIS A 87 0.12 5.73 -1.34
CA HIS A 87 0.17 6.91 -0.49
C HIS A 87 -1.20 7.60 -0.41
N THR A 88 -1.32 8.48 0.58
CA THR A 88 -2.42 9.43 0.71
C THR A 88 -1.88 10.83 1.01
N LEU A 89 -2.76 11.82 0.92
CA LEU A 89 -2.51 13.22 1.26
C LEU A 89 -3.72 13.77 2.03
N PRO A 90 -3.54 14.85 2.81
CA PRO A 90 -4.63 15.41 3.62
C PRO A 90 -5.83 15.92 2.82
N SER A 91 -5.64 16.27 1.54
CA SER A 91 -6.71 16.84 0.70
C SER A 91 -6.50 16.62 -0.80
N GLU A 92 -7.57 16.78 -1.58
CA GLU A 92 -7.52 16.85 -3.05
C GLU A 92 -6.64 18.01 -3.55
N ALA A 93 -6.59 19.12 -2.82
CA ALA A 93 -5.75 20.27 -3.17
C ALA A 93 -4.25 19.98 -3.01
N ASP A 94 -3.88 19.20 -2.00
CA ASP A 94 -2.51 18.70 -1.85
C ASP A 94 -2.16 17.71 -2.98
N TYR A 95 -3.11 16.83 -3.31
CA TYR A 95 -2.97 15.91 -4.44
C TYR A 95 -2.77 16.66 -5.76
N ALA A 96 -3.55 17.70 -6.07
CA ALA A 96 -3.40 18.48 -7.29
C ALA A 96 -2.00 19.14 -7.41
N GLN A 97 -1.45 19.62 -6.29
CA GLN A 97 -0.08 20.15 -6.25
C GLN A 97 0.97 19.07 -6.53
N LEU A 98 0.78 17.86 -5.98
CA LEU A 98 1.63 16.71 -6.26
C LEU A 98 1.52 16.27 -7.73
N GLN A 99 0.32 16.12 -8.26
CA GLN A 99 0.05 15.75 -9.65
C GLN A 99 0.79 16.71 -10.60
N LYS A 100 0.68 18.02 -10.35
CA LYS A 100 1.41 19.05 -11.10
C LYS A 100 2.92 18.89 -11.01
N ARG A 101 3.47 18.70 -9.79
CA ARG A 101 4.93 18.57 -9.61
C ARG A 101 5.50 17.34 -10.31
N VAL A 102 4.80 16.21 -10.27
CA VAL A 102 5.23 15.00 -10.98
C VAL A 102 5.23 15.22 -12.49
N ALA A 103 4.19 15.88 -13.03
CA ALA A 103 4.15 16.24 -14.45
C ALA A 103 5.27 17.23 -14.84
N ASP A 104 5.49 18.28 -14.04
CA ASP A 104 6.52 19.30 -14.26
C ASP A 104 7.95 18.72 -14.20
N ALA A 105 8.16 17.59 -13.50
CA ALA A 105 9.44 16.91 -13.46
C ALA A 105 9.88 16.34 -14.83
N GLY A 106 8.96 16.17 -15.77
CA GLY A 106 9.28 15.91 -17.19
C GLY A 106 9.83 14.52 -17.51
N ASN A 107 9.61 13.52 -16.64
CA ASN A 107 10.20 12.18 -16.77
C ASN A 107 9.30 11.14 -17.49
N GLY A 108 8.28 11.60 -18.22
CA GLY A 108 7.33 10.71 -18.92
C GLY A 108 6.36 9.95 -18.00
N VAL A 109 6.27 10.36 -16.72
CA VAL A 109 5.32 9.83 -15.74
C VAL A 109 4.41 10.96 -15.28
N THR A 110 3.10 10.70 -15.27
CA THR A 110 2.08 11.60 -14.72
C THR A 110 1.14 10.81 -13.82
N TYR A 111 0.21 11.49 -13.14
CA TYR A 111 -0.91 10.84 -12.45
C TYR A 111 -2.22 11.27 -13.10
N GLY A 112 -3.13 10.31 -13.30
CA GLY A 112 -4.47 10.60 -13.79
C GLY A 112 -5.35 11.27 -12.73
N ASP A 113 -6.52 11.75 -13.14
CA ASP A 113 -7.43 12.42 -12.21
C ASP A 113 -7.92 11.49 -11.09
N LEU A 114 -8.30 12.10 -9.96
CA LEU A 114 -8.93 11.40 -8.85
C LEU A 114 -10.29 10.82 -9.27
N THR A 115 -10.49 9.54 -8.99
CA THR A 115 -11.71 8.80 -9.30
C THR A 115 -12.30 8.19 -8.04
N SER A 116 -13.61 8.27 -7.85
CA SER A 116 -14.25 7.75 -6.63
C SER A 116 -14.21 6.22 -6.59
N LEU A 117 -13.77 5.69 -5.45
CA LEU A 117 -13.83 4.30 -5.06
C LEU A 117 -14.65 4.20 -3.78
N GLN A 118 -15.54 3.22 -3.73
CA GLN A 118 -16.46 3.05 -2.60
C GLN A 118 -16.56 1.58 -2.23
N ARG A 119 -16.75 1.32 -0.93
CA ARG A 119 -16.91 -0.01 -0.38
C ARG A 119 -17.86 0.04 0.81
N HIS A 120 -18.73 -0.96 0.92
CA HIS A 120 -19.49 -1.16 2.16
C HIS A 120 -18.70 -2.07 3.10
N ARG A 121 -18.65 -1.69 4.38
CA ARG A 121 -18.20 -2.55 5.47
C ARG A 121 -19.24 -3.63 5.79
N PRO A 122 -18.89 -4.67 6.57
CA PRO A 122 -19.83 -5.73 6.92
C PRO A 122 -21.00 -5.22 7.79
N ASP A 123 -20.80 -4.13 8.53
CA ASP A 123 -21.84 -3.44 9.31
C ASP A 123 -22.70 -2.46 8.48
N GLY A 124 -22.49 -2.39 7.16
CA GLY A 124 -23.26 -1.56 6.25
C GLY A 124 -22.78 -0.12 6.14
N VAL A 125 -21.75 0.31 6.89
CA VAL A 125 -21.20 1.66 6.78
C VAL A 125 -20.52 1.83 5.42
N LEU A 126 -20.87 2.91 4.72
CA LEU A 126 -20.28 3.29 3.43
C LEU A 126 -18.96 4.03 3.65
N MET A 127 -17.89 3.49 3.07
CA MET A 127 -16.57 4.13 3.00
C MET A 127 -16.33 4.65 1.58
N LYS A 128 -15.75 5.84 1.47
CA LYS A 128 -15.40 6.48 0.20
C LYS A 128 -13.97 7.01 0.22
N CYS A 129 -13.26 6.83 -0.88
CA CYS A 129 -11.98 7.45 -1.15
C CYS A 129 -11.84 7.79 -2.64
N LEU A 130 -10.92 8.69 -2.94
CA LEU A 130 -10.53 9.03 -4.29
C LEU A 130 -9.21 8.34 -4.64
N VAL A 131 -9.18 7.67 -5.79
CA VAL A 131 -8.03 6.92 -6.27
C VAL A 131 -7.46 7.54 -7.54
N SER A 132 -6.14 7.65 -7.61
CA SER A 132 -5.40 8.03 -8.81
C SER A 132 -4.23 7.07 -9.03
N VAL A 133 -3.96 6.74 -10.29
CA VAL A 133 -2.86 5.85 -10.71
C VAL A 133 -1.89 6.57 -11.61
N ALA A 134 -0.64 6.10 -11.63
CA ALA A 134 0.40 6.64 -12.49
C ALA A 134 0.20 6.21 -13.96
N LEU A 135 0.47 7.14 -14.86
CA LEU A 135 0.35 6.99 -16.30
C LEU A 135 1.69 7.27 -16.97
N ASN A 136 1.99 6.55 -18.05
CA ASN A 136 3.11 6.80 -18.92
C ASN A 136 2.82 7.98 -19.88
N ALA A 137 3.80 8.33 -20.71
CA ALA A 137 3.69 9.45 -21.66
C ALA A 137 2.55 9.27 -22.68
N GLU A 138 2.15 8.03 -22.98
CA GLU A 138 1.05 7.70 -23.88
C GLU A 138 -0.33 7.65 -23.18
N GLY A 139 -0.40 7.93 -21.88
CA GLY A 139 -1.61 7.83 -21.07
C GLY A 139 -2.00 6.40 -20.67
N GLY A 140 -1.14 5.42 -20.96
CA GLY A 140 -1.27 4.04 -20.50
C GLY A 140 -0.88 3.90 -19.02
N ARG A 141 -1.49 2.96 -18.31
CA ARG A 141 -1.16 2.70 -16.90
C ARG A 141 0.27 2.18 -16.75
N ILE A 142 1.01 2.74 -15.80
CA ILE A 142 2.29 2.18 -15.38
C ILE A 142 2.05 0.85 -14.66
N PHE A 143 3.00 -0.08 -14.78
CA PHE A 143 2.91 -1.37 -14.10
C PHE A 143 2.74 -1.17 -12.59
N PRO A 144 1.70 -1.76 -11.95
CA PRO A 144 1.45 -1.63 -10.50
C PRO A 144 2.66 -1.95 -9.64
N GLY A 145 2.82 -1.22 -8.52
CA GLY A 145 3.99 -1.34 -7.63
C GLY A 145 5.24 -0.57 -8.06
N THR A 146 5.34 -0.10 -9.31
CA THR A 146 6.51 0.66 -9.81
C THR A 146 6.67 2.02 -9.11
N VAL A 147 5.54 2.71 -8.95
CA VAL A 147 5.35 3.97 -8.20
C VAL A 147 4.02 3.84 -7.45
N PRO A 148 3.85 4.51 -6.30
CA PRO A 148 2.65 4.35 -5.50
C PRO A 148 1.43 4.87 -6.25
N PHE A 149 0.27 4.26 -6.02
CA PHE A 149 -0.99 4.92 -6.34
C PHE A 149 -1.43 5.84 -5.19
N TRP A 150 -2.40 6.71 -5.46
CA TRP A 150 -2.93 7.64 -4.45
C TRP A 150 -4.32 7.21 -4.01
N CYS A 151 -4.58 7.29 -2.71
CA CYS A 151 -5.86 6.97 -2.09
C CYS A 151 -6.22 8.07 -1.09
N VAL A 152 -6.85 9.15 -1.55
CA VAL A 152 -7.23 10.30 -0.73
C VAL A 152 -8.57 9.99 -0.03
N ASP A 153 -8.60 10.13 1.29
CA ASP A 153 -9.81 9.87 2.08
C ASP A 153 -10.91 10.90 1.75
N GLU A 154 -12.11 10.44 1.37
CA GLU A 154 -13.31 11.30 1.30
C GLU A 154 -14.13 11.20 2.60
N THR A 155 -14.27 9.98 3.11
CA THR A 155 -14.83 9.71 4.44
C THR A 155 -13.74 9.71 5.50
N GLU A 156 -14.12 9.91 6.77
CA GLU A 156 -13.16 9.91 7.87
C GLU A 156 -12.31 8.63 7.89
N ARG A 157 -10.99 8.78 8.01
CA ARG A 157 -10.02 7.69 7.86
C ARG A 157 -10.32 6.49 8.74
N HIS A 158 -10.79 6.70 9.97
CA HIS A 158 -11.07 5.61 10.91
C HIS A 158 -12.15 4.64 10.39
N LEU A 159 -13.01 5.06 9.45
CA LEU A 159 -13.98 4.18 8.80
C LEU A 159 -13.30 3.20 7.85
N ARG A 160 -12.17 3.58 7.25
CA ARG A 160 -11.36 2.76 6.33
C ARG A 160 -10.26 2.00 7.06
N SER A 161 -9.58 2.65 7.99
CA SER A 161 -8.47 2.13 8.78
C SER A 161 -8.62 2.59 10.25
N PRO A 162 -9.33 1.83 11.09
CA PRO A 162 -9.45 2.15 12.51
C PRO A 162 -8.16 1.80 13.26
N PHE A 163 -7.48 2.82 13.79
CA PHE A 163 -6.26 2.67 14.59
C PHE A 163 -6.32 3.31 15.98
N LYS A 164 -7.29 4.21 16.21
CA LYS A 164 -7.60 4.76 17.54
C LYS A 164 -8.83 4.07 18.11
N ALA A 165 -8.88 3.90 19.43
CA ALA A 165 -10.07 3.40 20.11
C ALA A 165 -11.26 4.35 19.92
N ASP A 166 -12.49 3.83 19.98
CA ASP A 166 -13.73 4.60 19.74
C ASP A 166 -13.92 5.76 20.72
N ASN A 167 -13.39 5.64 21.95
CA ASN A 167 -13.38 6.71 22.94
C ASN A 167 -12.26 7.74 22.73
N GLY A 168 -11.42 7.57 21.70
CA GLY A 168 -10.27 8.43 21.38
C GLY A 168 -8.99 8.12 22.16
N ASP A 169 -9.06 7.28 23.20
CA ASP A 169 -7.95 6.99 24.10
C ASP A 169 -7.29 5.63 23.78
N GLY A 170 -6.07 5.68 23.27
CA GLY A 170 -5.28 4.49 22.97
C GLY A 170 -5.57 3.86 21.61
N LEU A 171 -5.07 2.63 21.44
CA LEU A 171 -5.09 1.91 20.16
C LEU A 171 -6.38 1.10 19.99
N HIS A 172 -6.89 1.08 18.76
CA HIS A 172 -8.03 0.24 18.38
C HIS A 172 -7.69 -1.25 18.59
N GLU A 173 -8.67 -2.06 18.96
CA GLU A 173 -8.44 -3.50 19.20
C GLU A 173 -7.99 -4.25 17.95
N TYR A 174 -8.42 -3.80 16.77
CA TYR A 174 -8.02 -4.38 15.48
C TYR A 174 -6.53 -4.23 15.15
N THR A 175 -5.79 -3.39 15.87
CA THR A 175 -4.34 -3.21 15.68
C THR A 175 -3.51 -4.02 16.67
N LYS A 176 -4.12 -4.93 17.44
CA LYS A 176 -3.44 -5.77 18.43
C LYS A 176 -3.18 -7.15 17.83
N HIS A 177 -1.96 -7.37 17.35
CA HIS A 177 -1.58 -8.63 16.70
C HIS A 177 -0.76 -9.54 17.65
N PRO A 178 -0.95 -10.88 17.59
CA PRO A 178 -0.12 -11.84 18.31
C PRO A 178 1.38 -11.75 17.99
N SER A 179 1.76 -11.33 16.78
CA SER A 179 3.15 -11.11 16.38
C SER A 179 3.75 -9.81 16.92
N HIS A 180 2.99 -9.03 17.71
CA HIS A 180 3.38 -7.72 18.21
C HIS A 180 3.69 -6.68 17.13
N ALA A 181 3.22 -6.89 15.89
CA ALA A 181 3.31 -5.90 14.83
C ALA A 181 2.64 -4.58 15.25
N LYS A 182 3.33 -3.46 15.00
CA LYS A 182 2.89 -2.11 15.36
C LYS A 182 2.58 -1.26 14.15
N GLY A 183 3.27 -1.48 13.04
CA GLY A 183 3.23 -0.59 11.90
C GLY A 183 4.10 -1.07 10.77
N VAL A 184 4.27 -0.21 9.78
CA VAL A 184 5.23 -0.35 8.70
C VAL A 184 6.46 0.45 9.09
N SER A 185 7.63 -0.17 8.96
CA SER A 185 8.92 0.51 9.11
C SER A 185 9.43 1.03 7.76
N LYS A 186 9.34 0.20 6.71
CA LYS A 186 9.99 0.49 5.43
C LYS A 186 9.21 -0.09 4.27
N VAL A 187 9.18 0.66 3.17
CA VAL A 187 8.75 0.20 1.84
C VAL A 187 10.00 0.05 1.00
N THR A 188 10.21 -1.09 0.34
CA THR A 188 11.27 -1.26 -0.65
C THR A 188 10.65 -1.56 -2.00
N VAL A 189 10.93 -0.71 -2.99
CA VAL A 189 10.53 -0.89 -4.38
C VAL A 189 11.75 -1.34 -5.18
N LEU A 190 11.66 -2.52 -5.76
CA LEU A 190 12.69 -3.16 -6.55
C LEU A 190 12.36 -2.99 -8.04
N LEU A 191 13.22 -2.29 -8.78
CA LEU A 191 13.05 -2.09 -10.21
C LEU A 191 14.21 -2.68 -11.02
N PRO A 192 13.98 -3.10 -12.28
CA PRO A 192 15.06 -3.33 -13.23
C PRO A 192 16.04 -2.14 -13.25
N GLU A 193 17.34 -2.41 -13.30
CA GLU A 193 18.37 -1.36 -13.21
C GLU A 193 18.17 -0.25 -14.25
N LYS A 194 17.74 -0.63 -15.47
CA LYS A 194 17.43 0.31 -16.56
C LYS A 194 16.32 1.31 -16.23
N ASP A 195 15.42 0.98 -15.31
CA ASP A 195 14.25 1.78 -14.99
C ASP A 195 14.53 2.75 -13.82
N ILE A 196 15.60 2.53 -13.04
CA ILE A 196 15.96 3.37 -11.89
C ILE A 196 16.16 4.83 -12.31
N ALA A 197 16.85 5.09 -13.43
CA ALA A 197 17.10 6.44 -13.91
C ALA A 197 15.81 7.18 -14.30
N THR A 198 14.79 6.44 -14.75
CA THR A 198 13.47 6.99 -15.09
C THR A 198 12.66 7.31 -13.84
N TYR A 199 12.64 6.40 -12.86
CA TYR A 199 11.73 6.52 -11.72
C TYR A 199 12.31 7.27 -10.53
N LYS A 200 13.63 7.30 -10.31
CA LYS A 200 14.22 8.08 -9.21
C LYS A 200 13.76 9.56 -9.22
N PRO A 201 13.81 10.30 -10.36
CA PRO A 201 13.30 11.67 -10.40
C PRO A 201 11.80 11.79 -10.12
N VAL A 202 11.01 10.74 -10.42
CA VAL A 202 9.59 10.68 -10.09
C VAL A 202 9.38 10.58 -8.57
N TYR A 203 10.17 9.74 -7.89
CA TYR A 203 10.17 9.70 -6.42
C TYR A 203 10.66 11.02 -5.81
N ASP A 204 11.69 11.67 -6.38
CA ASP A 204 12.12 13.00 -5.94
C ASP A 204 10.95 14.02 -6.02
N ALA A 205 10.15 13.95 -7.10
CA ALA A 205 8.97 14.79 -7.30
C ALA A 205 7.81 14.45 -6.34
N ILE A 206 7.55 13.16 -6.09
CA ILE A 206 6.51 12.70 -5.16
C ILE A 206 6.82 13.18 -3.73
N HIS A 207 8.07 13.00 -3.28
CA HIS A 207 8.48 13.36 -1.93
C HIS A 207 8.95 14.81 -1.80
N ASN A 208 8.94 15.56 -2.92
CA ASN A 208 9.34 16.96 -3.00
C ASN A 208 10.75 17.24 -2.41
N GLN A 209 11.67 16.30 -2.59
CA GLN A 209 13.05 16.39 -2.13
C GLN A 209 13.93 15.37 -2.86
N ASN A 210 15.23 15.65 -2.93
CA ASN A 210 16.18 14.70 -3.49
C ASN A 210 16.38 13.51 -2.57
N ALA A 211 16.52 12.33 -3.17
CA ALA A 211 16.81 11.10 -2.45
C ALA A 211 18.09 11.18 -1.61
N THR A 212 18.07 10.53 -0.45
CA THR A 212 19.30 10.14 0.23
C THR A 212 19.87 8.92 -0.49
N SER A 213 21.15 8.97 -0.88
CA SER A 213 21.83 7.82 -1.49
C SER A 213 22.49 6.98 -0.40
N GLY A 214 22.21 5.68 -0.40
CA GLY A 214 22.82 4.71 0.52
C GLY A 214 23.29 3.44 -0.20
N SER A 215 23.86 2.50 0.54
CA SER A 215 24.25 1.18 0.01
C SER A 215 23.06 0.42 -0.59
N ASP A 216 21.88 0.63 -0.03
CA ASP A 216 20.67 -0.15 -0.32
C ASP A 216 19.84 0.48 -1.44
N GLY A 217 20.25 1.64 -1.96
CA GLY A 217 19.55 2.37 -3.02
C GLY A 217 19.31 3.84 -2.68
N TYR A 218 18.20 4.37 -3.18
CA TYR A 218 17.77 5.75 -2.99
C TYR A 218 16.58 5.78 -2.02
N SER A 219 16.60 6.65 -1.02
CA SER A 219 15.51 6.71 -0.03
C SER A 219 14.89 8.09 0.16
N TRP A 220 13.61 8.08 0.51
CA TRP A 220 12.82 9.25 0.84
C TRP A 220 11.94 8.96 2.06
N PRO A 221 11.76 9.91 2.98
CA PRO A 221 10.86 9.76 4.11
C PRO A 221 9.40 9.84 3.68
N TYR A 222 8.54 9.21 4.46
CA TYR A 222 7.09 9.37 4.40
C TYR A 222 6.53 9.69 5.79
N ASP A 223 5.31 10.24 5.83
CA ASP A 223 4.53 10.39 7.06
C ASP A 223 3.61 9.20 7.28
N LEU A 224 3.11 9.06 8.50
CA LEU A 224 2.18 8.01 8.91
C LEU A 224 0.88 8.62 9.45
N PRO A 225 -0.28 7.95 9.25
CA PRO A 225 -1.56 8.48 9.71
C PRO A 225 -1.65 8.73 11.21
N ALA A 226 -1.01 7.90 12.04
CA ALA A 226 -0.96 8.08 13.49
C ALA A 226 0.17 9.01 13.97
N GLY A 227 0.95 9.57 13.05
CA GLY A 227 2.23 10.22 13.34
C GLY A 227 3.42 9.26 13.25
N PRO A 228 4.66 9.79 13.31
CA PRO A 228 5.87 9.01 13.13
C PRO A 228 5.99 7.92 14.20
N ASN A 229 6.44 6.73 13.77
CA ASN A 229 6.76 5.61 14.64
C ASN A 229 8.30 5.49 14.79
N SER A 230 8.78 4.50 15.55
CA SER A 230 10.21 4.26 15.79
C SER A 230 10.95 3.56 14.65
N GLY A 231 10.25 3.17 13.58
CA GLY A 231 10.85 2.55 12.40
C GLY A 231 11.56 3.55 11.49
N SER A 232 12.12 3.02 10.41
CA SER A 232 12.88 3.77 9.42
C SER A 232 12.06 4.88 8.73
N ASN A 233 10.75 4.66 8.56
CA ASN A 233 9.78 5.56 7.91
C ASN A 233 10.24 6.05 6.52
N GLN A 234 10.75 5.13 5.72
CA GLN A 234 11.31 5.42 4.39
C GLN A 234 10.77 4.51 3.29
N VAL A 235 10.58 5.11 2.11
CA VAL A 235 10.54 4.38 0.85
C VAL A 235 11.95 4.26 0.31
N VAL A 236 12.36 3.06 -0.07
CA VAL A 236 13.65 2.78 -0.70
C VAL A 236 13.42 2.27 -2.11
N LEU A 237 14.01 2.95 -3.09
CA LEU A 237 14.09 2.49 -4.47
C LEU A 237 15.43 1.77 -4.67
N SER A 238 15.37 0.49 -4.98
CA SER A 238 16.54 -0.37 -5.16
C SER A 238 16.47 -1.22 -6.42
N LYS A 239 17.59 -1.85 -6.76
CA LYS A 239 17.71 -2.68 -7.96
C LYS A 239 17.08 -4.06 -7.70
N LEU A 240 16.30 -4.54 -8.66
CA LEU A 240 15.79 -5.90 -8.70
C LEU A 240 16.91 -6.87 -9.06
N GLU A 241 17.16 -7.85 -8.19
CA GLU A 241 18.14 -8.91 -8.44
C GLU A 241 17.73 -9.73 -9.69
N GLY A 242 18.69 -10.02 -10.58
CA GLY A 242 18.42 -10.74 -11.84
C GLY A 242 17.88 -9.88 -13.00
N GLY A 243 17.58 -8.60 -12.78
CA GLY A 243 17.56 -7.52 -13.78
C GLY A 243 16.45 -7.48 -14.84
N ASN A 244 15.71 -8.58 -15.07
CA ASN A 244 14.74 -8.68 -16.18
C ASN A 244 13.28 -8.82 -15.75
N GLY A 245 12.97 -8.69 -14.46
CA GLY A 245 11.61 -8.79 -13.93
C GLY A 245 10.77 -7.53 -14.09
N LYS A 246 9.52 -7.60 -13.65
CA LYS A 246 8.67 -6.43 -13.40
C LYS A 246 8.99 -5.85 -12.02
N ALA A 247 8.48 -4.66 -11.71
CA ALA A 247 8.64 -4.08 -10.38
C ALA A 247 8.14 -5.04 -9.28
N GLU A 248 8.88 -5.11 -8.18
CA GLU A 248 8.47 -5.84 -6.98
C GLU A 248 8.45 -4.90 -5.77
N VAL A 249 7.49 -5.11 -4.88
CA VAL A 249 7.36 -4.34 -3.64
C VAL A 249 7.61 -5.29 -2.48
N LYS A 250 8.47 -4.86 -1.55
CA LYS A 250 8.67 -5.49 -0.25
C LYS A 250 8.29 -4.49 0.84
N LEU A 251 7.77 -5.01 1.95
CA LEU A 251 7.52 -4.21 3.14
C LEU A 251 8.22 -4.83 4.34
N THR A 252 8.66 -3.97 5.25
CA THR A 252 9.21 -4.38 6.55
C THR A 252 8.26 -3.84 7.62
N LEU A 253 7.79 -4.72 8.50
CA LEU A 253 6.95 -4.33 9.63
C LEU A 253 7.81 -3.80 10.77
N LEU A 254 7.23 -2.89 11.55
CA LEU A 254 7.75 -2.49 12.84
C LEU A 254 7.20 -3.43 13.91
N GLY A 255 8.08 -3.97 14.75
CA GLY A 255 7.75 -4.85 15.87
C GLY A 255 8.41 -4.46 17.18
N THR A 256 7.98 -5.11 18.26
CA THR A 256 8.63 -5.02 19.57
C THR A 256 9.66 -6.13 19.74
N LYS A 257 10.41 -6.17 20.84
CA LYS A 257 11.36 -7.25 21.15
C LYS A 257 10.73 -8.66 21.16
N GLU A 258 9.42 -8.73 21.38
CA GLU A 258 8.64 -9.97 21.36
C GLU A 258 8.19 -10.38 19.94
N SER A 259 8.31 -9.49 18.94
CA SER A 259 8.01 -9.82 17.55
C SER A 259 8.97 -10.86 16.99
N PRO A 260 8.50 -11.79 16.13
CA PRO A 260 9.39 -12.69 15.41
C PRO A 260 10.30 -11.91 14.47
N LYS A 261 11.33 -12.57 13.93
CA LYS A 261 12.21 -11.93 12.92
C LYS A 261 11.49 -11.66 11.60
N PHE A 262 10.59 -12.55 11.23
CA PHE A 262 9.77 -12.46 10.04
C PHE A 262 8.47 -13.24 10.25
N ILE A 263 7.48 -12.98 9.40
CA ILE A 263 6.29 -13.81 9.24
C ILE A 263 6.07 -14.10 7.76
N GLU A 264 5.44 -15.22 7.46
CA GLU A 264 4.99 -15.54 6.11
C GLU A 264 3.49 -15.22 6.01
N LEU A 265 3.14 -14.22 5.18
CA LEU A 265 1.75 -13.79 4.98
C LEU A 265 0.98 -14.78 4.11
N LEU A 266 1.68 -15.33 3.11
CA LEU A 266 1.21 -16.33 2.14
C LEU A 266 2.43 -17.17 1.74
N PRO A 267 2.27 -18.41 1.24
CA PRO A 267 3.39 -19.21 0.75
C PRO A 267 4.31 -18.41 -0.20
N GLY A 268 5.55 -18.18 0.21
CA GLY A 268 6.56 -17.41 -0.54
C GLY A 268 6.52 -15.89 -0.33
N LEU A 269 5.52 -15.33 0.36
CA LEU A 269 5.44 -13.90 0.70
C LEU A 269 5.84 -13.69 2.15
N VAL A 270 7.15 -13.51 2.36
CA VAL A 270 7.75 -13.27 3.67
C VAL A 270 7.89 -11.77 3.93
N VAL A 271 7.62 -11.37 5.17
CA VAL A 271 7.72 -10.00 5.65
C VAL A 271 8.59 -9.97 6.91
N ASP A 272 9.67 -9.21 6.85
CA ASP A 272 10.61 -9.03 7.95
C ASP A 272 10.10 -8.02 8.99
N PHE A 273 10.62 -8.13 10.21
CA PHE A 273 10.44 -7.15 11.27
C PHE A 273 11.72 -6.35 11.50
N GLU A 274 11.55 -5.04 11.59
CA GLU A 274 12.48 -4.16 12.27
C GLU A 274 12.04 -4.06 13.74
N HIS A 275 12.93 -4.46 14.65
CA HIS A 275 12.67 -4.43 16.08
C HIS A 275 13.19 -3.12 16.65
N THR A 276 12.34 -2.41 17.37
CA THR A 276 12.78 -1.27 18.17
C THR A 276 12.87 -1.66 19.63
N ASP A 277 13.79 -1.02 20.34
CA ASP A 277 14.10 -1.31 21.75
C ASP A 277 12.95 -1.07 22.73
#